data_AF-A0A7S0N5V7-F1
#
_entry.id   AF-A0A7S0N5V7-F1
#
_cell.length_a   1.000
_cell.length_b   1.000
_cell.length_c   1.000
_cell.angle_alpha   90.00
_cell.angle_beta   90.00
_cell.angle_gamma   90.00
#
_symmetry.space_group_name_H-M   'P 1'
#
loop_
_entity.id
_entity.type
_entity.pdbx_description
1 polymer ?
#
loop_
_entity_poly.entity_id
_entity_poly.type
_entity_poly.pdbx_seq_one_letter_code
_entity_poly.pdbx_strand_id
1 'polypeptide(L)'
;LVAGDISNYSFSYPYIQQGLLYVFSISAENSAGYSLWSEAVAQTAINISTAPQNLIAQIYAPLSIKLSWLAPLNTGSFGRLWGLLNYSLLVSSSATFEDEKVVMMSMNTSFQHTGLLKGHRYYYRV
;
A
#
# COMPACT_ATOMS: atom_id res chain seq x y z
N LEU A 1 -21.00 -15.18 -27.55
CA LEU A 1 -20.19 -16.40 -27.68
C LEU A 1 -18.77 -16.01 -28.07
N VAL A 2 -17.83 -16.02 -27.14
CA VAL A 2 -16.41 -16.15 -27.48
C VAL A 2 -16.08 -17.59 -27.15
N ALA A 3 -15.78 -18.40 -28.17
CA ALA A 3 -15.30 -19.75 -27.98
C ALA A 3 -13.95 -19.66 -27.27
N GLY A 4 -13.94 -20.01 -25.98
CA GLY A 4 -12.72 -20.06 -25.17
C GLY A 4 -11.92 -21.30 -25.52
N ASP A 5 -10.65 -21.10 -25.83
CA ASP A 5 -9.62 -22.12 -25.88
C ASP A 5 -9.63 -22.94 -24.58
N ILE A 6 -9.85 -24.25 -24.69
CA ILE A 6 -10.03 -25.23 -23.59
C ILE A 6 -8.76 -25.48 -22.75
N SER A 7 -7.71 -24.69 -22.96
CA SER A 7 -6.44 -24.79 -22.26
C SER A 7 -6.25 -23.76 -21.13
N ASN A 8 -7.19 -22.83 -20.95
CA ASN A 8 -7.03 -21.72 -20.01
C ASN A 8 -7.96 -21.84 -18.79
N TYR A 9 -7.39 -22.24 -17.65
CA TYR A 9 -8.09 -22.35 -16.35
C TYR A 9 -8.05 -21.05 -15.54
N SER A 10 -7.98 -19.90 -16.21
CA SER A 10 -7.86 -18.60 -15.55
C SER A 10 -8.78 -17.56 -16.18
N PHE A 11 -9.31 -16.67 -15.35
CA PHE A 11 -10.14 -15.53 -15.76
C PHE A 11 -9.64 -14.28 -15.06
N SER A 12 -9.49 -13.19 -15.82
CA SER A 12 -9.15 -11.87 -15.28
C SER A 12 -10.35 -10.95 -15.44
N TYR A 13 -10.84 -10.38 -14.34
CA TYR A 13 -11.90 -9.38 -14.33
C TYR A 13 -11.27 -7.99 -14.19
N PRO A 14 -11.30 -7.13 -15.22
CA PRO A 14 -10.57 -5.86 -15.20
C PRO A 14 -11.29 -4.74 -14.41
N TYR A 15 -12.56 -4.93 -14.03
CA TYR A 15 -13.40 -3.89 -13.44
C TYR A 15 -13.64 -4.08 -11.93
N ILE A 16 -12.58 -4.41 -11.20
CA ILE A 16 -12.62 -4.57 -9.74
C ILE A 16 -12.49 -3.19 -9.09
N GLN A 17 -13.42 -2.84 -8.20
CA GLN A 17 -13.38 -1.60 -7.41
C GLN A 17 -12.76 -1.85 -6.04
N GLN A 18 -11.86 -0.96 -5.63
CA GLN A 18 -11.19 -1.07 -4.34
C GLN A 18 -12.19 -1.03 -3.16
N GLY A 19 -11.90 -1.82 -2.13
CA GLY A 19 -12.68 -1.90 -0.90
C GLY A 19 -13.96 -2.74 -0.99
N LEU A 20 -14.27 -3.34 -2.14
CA LEU A 20 -15.39 -4.27 -2.28
C LEU A 20 -14.96 -5.71 -2.06
N LEU A 21 -15.85 -6.50 -1.45
CA LEU A 21 -15.73 -7.95 -1.35
C LEU A 21 -16.24 -8.59 -2.63
N TYR A 22 -15.40 -9.40 -3.27
CA TYR A 22 -15.75 -10.20 -4.43
C TYR A 22 -15.84 -11.66 -4.04
N VAL A 23 -16.90 -12.33 -4.50
CA VAL A 23 -17.13 -13.76 -4.28
C VAL A 23 -17.21 -14.44 -5.65
N PHE A 24 -16.40 -15.47 -5.85
CA PHE A 24 -16.30 -16.19 -7.12
C PHE A 24 -16.62 -17.67 -6.93
N SER A 25 -17.39 -18.21 -7.86
CA SER A 25 -17.65 -19.63 -8.04
C SER A 25 -17.65 -19.95 -9.53
N ILE A 26 -17.24 -21.15 -9.90
CA ILE A 26 -17.15 -21.58 -11.30
C ILE A 26 -17.98 -22.84 -11.54
N SER A 27 -18.58 -22.96 -12.73
CA SER A 27 -19.28 -24.16 -13.20
C SER A 27 -18.77 -24.52 -14.59
N ALA A 28 -18.68 -25.81 -14.90
CA ALA A 28 -18.38 -26.29 -16.24
C ALA A 28 -19.67 -26.44 -17.06
N GLU A 29 -19.59 -26.25 -18.38
CA GLU A 29 -20.70 -26.47 -19.32
C GLU A 29 -20.29 -27.51 -20.36
N ASN A 30 -21.19 -28.46 -20.67
CA ASN A 30 -21.07 -29.35 -21.81
C ASN A 30 -22.37 -29.36 -22.63
N SER A 31 -22.45 -30.17 -23.69
CA SER A 31 -23.63 -30.25 -24.55
C SER A 31 -24.92 -30.69 -23.84
N ALA A 32 -24.82 -31.31 -22.66
CA ALA A 32 -25.96 -31.69 -21.83
C ALA A 32 -26.34 -30.62 -20.80
N GLY A 33 -25.51 -29.60 -20.57
CA GLY A 33 -25.77 -28.46 -19.69
C GLY A 33 -24.63 -28.12 -18.73
N TYR A 34 -24.96 -27.32 -17.69
CA TYR A 34 -24.03 -26.88 -16.65
C TYR A 34 -23.85 -27.93 -15.53
N SER A 35 -22.65 -27.99 -14.96
CA SER A 35 -22.34 -28.71 -13.72
C SER A 35 -22.90 -27.98 -12.49
N LEU A 36 -22.74 -28.59 -11.31
CA LEU A 36 -22.80 -27.86 -10.05
C LEU A 36 -21.69 -26.80 -9.99
N TRP A 37 -21.95 -25.73 -9.24
CA TRP A 37 -20.96 -24.70 -8.93
C TRP A 37 -19.88 -25.24 -7.97
N SER A 38 -18.66 -24.74 -8.09
CA SER A 38 -17.59 -24.94 -7.11
C SER A 38 -17.96 -24.31 -5.75
N GLU A 39 -17.18 -24.64 -4.71
CA GLU A 39 -17.17 -23.81 -3.51
C GLU A 39 -16.84 -22.36 -3.85
N ALA A 40 -17.46 -21.44 -3.12
CA ALA A 40 -17.25 -20.02 -3.31
C ALA A 40 -15.99 -19.56 -2.57
N VAL A 41 -15.14 -18.80 -3.25
CA VAL A 41 -13.99 -18.12 -2.65
C VAL A 41 -14.24 -16.62 -2.59
N ALA A 42 -13.83 -15.99 -1.49
CA ALA A 42 -14.07 -14.57 -1.26
C ALA A 42 -12.75 -13.81 -1.09
N GLN A 43 -12.65 -12.65 -1.73
CA GLN A 43 -11.48 -11.78 -1.64
C GLN A 43 -11.90 -10.31 -1.64
N THR A 44 -11.30 -9.51 -0.76
CA THR A 44 -11.48 -8.06 -0.79
C THR A 44 -10.48 -7.45 -1.76
N ALA A 45 -10.98 -6.62 -2.67
CA ALA A 45 -10.12 -5.88 -3.58
C ALA A 45 -9.38 -4.77 -2.83
N ILE A 46 -8.05 -4.83 -2.81
CA ILE A 46 -7.19 -3.79 -2.27
C ILE A 46 -6.39 -3.15 -3.39
N ASN A 47 -6.06 -1.88 -3.22
CA ASN A 47 -5.22 -1.10 -4.10
C ASN A 47 -3.98 -0.63 -3.32
N ILE A 48 -2.96 -0.16 -4.02
CA ILE A 48 -1.84 0.52 -3.36
C ILE A 48 -2.34 1.84 -2.75
N SER A 49 -1.81 2.20 -1.57
CA SER A 49 -2.09 3.51 -1.00
C SER A 49 -1.41 4.60 -1.83
N THR A 50 -2.01 5.78 -1.86
CA THR A 50 -1.30 6.99 -2.31
C THR A 50 -0.17 7.36 -1.35
N ALA A 51 0.71 8.28 -1.75
CA ALA A 51 1.78 8.76 -0.87
C ALA A 51 1.21 9.51 0.36
N PRO A 52 1.90 9.49 1.51
CA PRO A 52 1.58 10.39 2.61
C PRO A 52 1.68 11.86 2.19
N GLN A 53 0.98 12.73 2.90
CA GLN A 53 0.83 14.13 2.51
C GLN A 53 1.57 15.05 3.48
N ASN A 54 1.95 16.24 3.03
CA ASN A 54 2.44 17.33 3.88
C ASN A 54 3.55 16.91 4.87
N LEU A 55 4.60 16.23 4.40
CA LEU A 55 5.79 15.99 5.21
C LEU A 55 6.48 17.33 5.53
N ILE A 56 6.56 17.65 6.82
CA ILE A 56 7.16 18.89 7.33
C ILE A 56 8.27 18.50 8.31
N ALA A 57 9.42 19.17 8.19
CA ALA A 57 10.53 19.10 9.13
C ALA A 57 10.64 20.40 9.93
N GLN A 58 10.73 20.30 11.25
CA GLN A 58 10.88 21.45 12.16
C GLN A 58 12.04 21.19 13.12
N ILE A 59 12.81 22.24 13.42
CA ILE A 59 13.83 22.17 14.46
C ILE A 59 13.12 21.94 15.79
N TYR A 60 13.58 20.94 16.56
CA TYR A 60 12.97 20.59 17.84
C TYR A 60 13.86 20.97 19.01
N ALA A 61 15.12 20.53 18.99
CA ALA A 61 16.13 20.82 20.01
C ALA A 61 17.53 20.73 19.37
N PRO A 62 18.64 21.05 20.09
CA PRO A 62 19.99 20.90 19.55
C PRO A 62 20.20 19.51 18.93
N LEU A 63 20.70 19.49 17.69
CA LEU A 63 20.99 18.25 16.95
C LEU A 63 19.78 17.30 16.82
N SER A 64 18.56 17.87 16.77
CA SER A 64 17.34 17.09 16.55
C SER A 64 16.27 17.85 15.78
N ILE A 65 15.49 17.11 15.03
CA ILE A 65 14.33 17.62 14.30
C ILE A 65 13.10 16.79 14.60
N LYS A 66 11.93 17.42 14.50
CA LYS A 66 10.64 16.76 14.49
C LYS A 66 10.10 16.74 13.07
N LEU A 67 9.69 15.56 12.62
CA LEU A 67 9.03 15.31 11.35
C LEU A 67 7.57 15.00 11.62
N SER A 68 6.68 15.53 10.80
CA SER A 68 5.25 15.23 10.84
C SER A 68 4.66 15.22 9.44
N TRP A 69 3.67 14.37 9.21
CA TRP A 69 2.98 14.23 7.94
C TRP A 69 1.50 13.94 8.18
N LEU A 70 0.72 13.97 7.10
CA LEU A 70 -0.67 13.56 7.07
C LEU A 70 -0.80 12.21 6.37
N ALA A 71 -1.90 11.51 6.68
CA ALA A 71 -2.22 10.27 6.02
C ALA A 71 -2.40 10.45 4.50
N PRO A 72 -2.17 9.39 3.71
CA PRO A 72 -2.54 9.34 2.30
C PRO A 72 -4.02 9.69 2.09
N LEU A 73 -4.31 10.30 0.94
CA LEU A 73 -5.69 10.60 0.56
C LEU A 73 -6.52 9.32 0.38
N ASN A 74 -5.88 8.27 -0.15
CA ASN A 74 -6.44 6.95 -0.30
C ASN A 74 -5.48 5.90 0.28
N THR A 75 -5.98 5.08 1.19
CA THR A 75 -5.22 4.02 1.88
C THR A 75 -5.22 2.70 1.13
N GLY A 76 -5.82 2.65 -0.07
CA GLY A 76 -5.90 1.45 -0.89
C GLY A 76 -7.02 0.48 -0.49
N SER A 77 -7.72 0.75 0.59
CA SER A 77 -8.80 -0.11 1.10
C SER A 77 -9.74 0.66 2.01
N PHE A 78 -10.89 0.05 2.31
CA PHE A 78 -11.81 0.53 3.33
C PHE A 78 -11.65 -0.29 4.61
N GLY A 79 -11.24 0.38 5.70
CA GLY A 79 -11.26 -0.17 7.06
C GLY A 79 -9.91 -0.62 7.61
N ARG A 80 -9.88 -0.81 8.94
CA ARG A 80 -8.67 -1.10 9.72
C ARG A 80 -8.01 -2.46 9.41
N LEU A 81 -8.78 -3.42 8.88
CA LEU A 81 -8.31 -4.80 8.64
C LEU A 81 -7.46 -4.93 7.36
N TRP A 82 -7.67 -4.04 6.38
CA TRP A 82 -6.98 -4.07 5.09
C TRP A 82 -6.24 -2.76 4.78
N GLY A 83 -6.18 -1.85 5.76
CA GLY A 83 -5.64 -0.48 5.63
C GLY A 83 -4.13 -0.41 5.58
N LEU A 84 -3.61 0.82 5.66
CA LEU A 84 -2.19 1.09 5.89
C LEU A 84 -1.67 0.24 7.04
N LEU A 85 -0.49 -0.35 6.90
CA LEU A 85 0.14 -1.15 7.95
C LEU A 85 1.16 -0.32 8.74
N ASN A 86 1.93 0.50 8.05
CA ASN A 86 2.90 1.43 8.61
C ASN A 86 3.28 2.51 7.60
N TYR A 87 3.92 3.55 8.09
CA TYR A 87 4.75 4.48 7.34
C TYR A 87 6.21 4.07 7.47
N SER A 88 6.96 4.16 6.37
CA SER A 88 8.41 3.98 6.36
C SER A 88 9.09 5.33 6.20
N LEU A 89 9.64 5.87 7.29
CA LEU A 89 10.39 7.11 7.22
C LEU A 89 11.86 6.81 6.90
N LEU A 90 12.33 7.39 5.82
CA LEU A 90 13.69 7.24 5.30
C LEU A 90 14.47 8.54 5.50
N VAL A 91 15.76 8.41 5.83
CA VAL A 91 16.73 9.51 5.86
C VAL A 91 17.89 9.23 4.90
N SER A 92 18.42 10.27 4.28
CA SER A 92 19.61 10.20 3.41
C SER A 92 20.48 11.45 3.58
N SER A 93 21.77 11.35 3.26
CA SER A 93 22.66 12.52 3.16
C SER A 93 22.63 13.16 1.76
N SER A 94 21.99 12.52 0.78
CA SER A 94 21.83 12.99 -0.59
C SER A 94 20.37 13.25 -0.96
N ALA A 95 20.12 14.24 -1.81
CA ALA A 95 18.79 14.49 -2.38
C ALA A 95 18.32 13.35 -3.30
N THR A 96 19.25 12.55 -3.82
CA THR A 96 18.98 11.40 -4.68
C THR A 96 18.63 10.13 -3.91
N PHE A 97 18.73 10.13 -2.56
CA PHE A 97 18.47 8.98 -1.70
C PHE A 97 19.34 7.74 -1.98
N GLU A 98 20.56 7.92 -2.50
CA GLU A 98 21.51 6.82 -2.77
C GLU A 98 22.00 6.10 -1.50
N ASP A 99 22.03 6.78 -0.35
CA ASP A 99 22.51 6.26 0.94
C ASP A 99 21.38 6.16 1.99
N GLU A 100 20.16 5.85 1.52
CA GLU A 100 18.98 5.87 2.38
C GLU A 100 19.02 4.86 3.52
N LYS A 101 18.41 5.26 4.64
CA LYS A 101 18.23 4.42 5.84
C LYS A 101 16.83 4.58 6.39
N VAL A 102 16.20 3.48 6.75
CA VAL A 102 14.90 3.49 7.45
C VAL A 102 15.15 3.89 8.91
N VAL A 103 14.49 4.96 9.36
CA VAL A 103 14.57 5.46 10.75
C VAL A 103 13.29 5.21 11.54
N MET A 104 12.18 4.91 10.86
CA MET A 104 10.93 4.51 11.50
C MET A 104 10.14 3.59 10.58
N MET A 105 9.55 2.54 11.16
CA MET A 105 8.43 1.79 10.60
C MET A 105 7.31 1.74 11.64
N SER A 106 6.32 2.63 11.53
CA SER A 106 5.20 2.65 12.49
C SER A 106 3.97 3.32 11.90
N MET A 107 2.83 3.25 12.60
CA MET A 107 1.60 3.95 12.26
C MET A 107 1.57 5.42 12.69
N ASN A 108 2.59 5.89 13.41
CA ASN A 108 2.64 7.26 13.88
C ASN A 108 2.82 8.21 12.69
N THR A 109 2.19 9.38 12.76
CA THR A 109 2.33 10.45 11.76
C THR A 109 3.33 11.51 12.19
N SER A 110 4.20 11.18 13.15
CA SER A 110 5.28 12.05 13.59
C SER A 110 6.47 11.25 14.11
N PHE A 111 7.67 11.79 13.91
CA PHE A 111 8.94 11.23 14.36
C PHE A 111 9.84 12.31 14.91
N GLN A 112 10.63 11.99 15.93
CA GLN A 112 11.72 12.86 16.38
C GLN A 112 13.05 12.18 16.02
N HIS A 113 13.82 12.80 15.13
CA HIS A 113 15.14 12.33 14.77
C HIS A 113 16.18 13.08 15.61
N THR A 114 16.85 12.37 16.51
CA THR A 114 17.86 12.90 17.44
C THR A 114 19.27 12.45 17.06
N GLY A 115 20.29 13.13 17.59
CA GLY A 115 21.69 12.74 17.38
C GLY A 115 22.24 13.11 16.01
N LEU A 116 21.68 14.16 15.39
CA LEU A 116 22.13 14.66 14.10
C LEU A 116 23.53 15.29 14.21
N LEU A 117 24.31 15.21 13.14
CA LEU A 117 25.64 15.80 13.10
C LEU A 117 25.56 17.28 12.71
N LYS A 118 26.32 18.12 13.43
CA LYS A 118 26.41 19.55 13.13
C LYS A 118 26.95 19.77 11.71
N GLY A 119 26.36 20.70 10.98
CA GLY A 119 26.78 21.06 9.62
C GLY A 119 26.43 20.05 8.53
N HIS A 120 25.76 18.94 8.88
CA HIS A 120 25.34 17.93 7.90
C HIS A 120 23.92 18.23 7.41
N ARG A 121 23.71 18.05 6.10
CA ARG A 121 22.39 18.13 5.48
C ARG A 121 21.76 16.74 5.48
N TYR A 122 20.48 16.69 5.80
CA TYR A 122 19.69 15.47 5.79
C TYR A 122 18.44 15.67 4.92
N TYR A 123 18.10 14.65 4.17
CA TYR A 123 16.89 14.57 3.35
C TYR A 123 15.97 13.50 3.92
N TYR A 124 14.66 13.75 3.90
CA TYR A 124 13.65 12.87 4.47
C TYR A 124 12.53 12.60 3.47
N ARG A 125 12.06 11.35 3.43
CA ARG A 125 10.84 10.96 2.72
C ARG A 125 10.09 9.92 3.54
N VAL A 126 8.77 9.90 3.40
CA VAL A 126 7.85 9.01 4.11
C VAL A 126 6.86 8.39 3.14
#